data_AF-A0A9P5Z1K8-F1
#
_entry.id   AF-A0A9P5Z1K8-F1
#
_cell.length_a   1.000
_cell.length_b   1.000
_cell.length_c   1.000
_cell.angle_alpha   90.00
_cell.angle_beta   90.00
_cell.angle_gamma   90.00
#
_symmetry.space_group_name_H-M   'P 1'
#
loop_
_entity.id
_entity.type
_entity.pdbx_description
1 polymer ?
#
loop_
_entity_poly.entity_id
_entity_poly.type
_entity_poly.pdbx_seq_one_letter_code
_entity_poly.pdbx_strand_id
1 'polypeptide(L)'
;MMNVRQSSIAGKAIPIVLFIWLLLFRSKFHRSVRALCNQFFWTLRAKLPGIPAPLPRTLDSWTLSAAADIDFEQLKREVITFQNSWRFLKPFFATRGYVLYEHYRPPHSPMLIAAPSDNQIRESNIPAYPYARRAYNEDIEAMFTFSSLQVWAARDHLGRDVVIKVVADNLTRSELEILQLLNSEKMRKDPRNHTIPVIEFVQFQQYTFVIMPRWYGGLWLDFGTVDELMWFAQSMLEAFDFLHEYHIVHFDFLDQNLGVNVLADANALQPKGLLDRSVTRYALFDFGNSKQYSSDISIDRIQDTRFFGFELRGYPIPDEPYNPFQVEMLSVGDVLQRRVRHIENIVPELGPFFDAMMDADPKKRLTARQALNSFNKMYSNLSESQLNHGVTTLTWDNGVVKAK
;
A
#
# COMPACT_ATOMS: atom_id res chain seq x y z
N MET A 1 -10.57 -61.36 0.81
CA MET A 1 -10.25 -60.84 -0.53
C MET A 1 -11.05 -59.56 -0.77
N MET A 2 -10.32 -58.50 -1.10
CA MET A 2 -10.70 -57.19 -1.63
C MET A 2 -12.19 -56.86 -1.84
N ASN A 3 -12.66 -55.85 -1.10
CA ASN A 3 -13.80 -55.02 -1.49
C ASN A 3 -13.24 -53.70 -2.04
N VAL A 4 -13.16 -53.58 -3.37
CA VAL A 4 -12.59 -52.40 -4.05
C VAL A 4 -13.62 -51.28 -4.08
N ARG A 5 -13.27 -50.16 -3.45
CA ARG A 5 -13.93 -48.85 -3.59
C ARG A 5 -13.88 -48.41 -5.06
N GLN A 6 -14.97 -48.59 -5.80
CA GLN A 6 -15.13 -48.05 -7.16
C GLN A 6 -15.88 -46.70 -7.23
N SER A 7 -16.20 -46.06 -6.09
CA SER A 7 -17.06 -44.87 -6.08
C SER A 7 -16.36 -43.50 -6.01
N SER A 8 -15.03 -43.38 -6.23
CA SER A 8 -14.34 -42.06 -6.15
C SER A 8 -13.63 -41.56 -7.43
N ILE A 9 -13.62 -42.36 -8.51
CA ILE A 9 -12.84 -42.02 -9.73
C ILE A 9 -13.72 -41.27 -10.76
N ALA A 10 -14.97 -41.68 -10.96
CA ALA A 10 -15.87 -41.06 -11.93
C ALA A 10 -16.20 -39.59 -11.62
N GLY A 11 -16.35 -39.23 -10.34
CA GLY A 11 -16.61 -37.85 -9.90
C GLY A 11 -15.42 -36.89 -10.09
N LYS A 12 -14.18 -37.41 -10.21
CA LYS A 12 -12.98 -36.62 -10.47
C LYS A 12 -12.63 -36.50 -11.96
N ALA A 13 -13.11 -37.44 -12.80
CA ALA A 13 -12.86 -37.44 -14.24
C ALA A 13 -13.61 -36.32 -14.98
N ILE A 14 -14.85 -36.03 -14.58
CA ILE A 14 -15.69 -34.99 -15.21
C ILE A 14 -15.07 -33.58 -15.08
N PRO A 15 -14.60 -33.13 -13.89
CA PRO A 15 -13.88 -31.86 -13.74
C PRO A 15 -12.62 -31.74 -14.61
N ILE A 16 -11.87 -32.83 -14.78
CA ILE A 16 -10.62 -32.85 -15.56
C ILE A 16 -10.91 -32.75 -17.06
N VAL A 17 -11.86 -33.53 -17.57
CA VAL A 17 -12.26 -33.48 -19.00
C VAL A 17 -12.85 -32.11 -19.34
N LEU A 18 -13.71 -31.56 -18.48
CA LEU A 18 -14.27 -30.23 -18.66
C LEU A 18 -13.18 -29.14 -18.57
N PHE A 19 -12.20 -29.28 -17.68
CA PHE A 19 -11.06 -28.37 -17.60
C PHE A 19 -10.18 -28.41 -18.85
N ILE A 20 -9.86 -29.61 -19.37
CA ILE A 20 -9.10 -29.76 -20.62
C ILE A 20 -9.88 -29.18 -21.80
N TRP A 21 -11.19 -29.41 -21.86
CA TRP A 21 -12.04 -28.83 -22.90
C TRP A 21 -12.06 -27.29 -22.82
N LEU A 22 -12.27 -26.72 -21.62
CA LEU A 22 -12.19 -25.27 -21.43
C LEU A 22 -10.78 -24.73 -21.75
N LEU A 23 -9.70 -25.45 -21.39
CA LEU A 23 -8.32 -25.07 -21.72
C LEU A 23 -8.13 -24.89 -23.23
N LEU A 24 -8.65 -25.82 -24.02
CA LEU A 24 -8.47 -25.89 -25.46
C LEU A 24 -9.40 -24.97 -26.25
N PHE A 25 -10.62 -24.74 -25.76
CA PHE A 25 -11.68 -24.12 -26.58
C PHE A 25 -12.18 -22.76 -26.06
N ARG A 26 -11.86 -22.34 -24.83
CA ARG A 26 -12.40 -21.10 -24.25
C ARG A 26 -12.10 -19.83 -25.06
N SER A 27 -10.94 -19.77 -25.71
CA SER A 27 -10.53 -18.63 -26.54
C SER A 27 -11.32 -18.48 -27.84
N LYS A 28 -12.05 -19.52 -28.25
CA LYS A 28 -12.85 -19.54 -29.49
C LYS A 28 -14.29 -19.04 -29.30
N PHE A 29 -14.74 -18.84 -28.06
CA PHE A 29 -16.09 -18.35 -27.79
C PHE A 29 -16.24 -16.84 -28.01
N HIS A 30 -17.47 -16.43 -28.31
CA HIS A 30 -17.91 -15.04 -28.34
C HIS A 30 -17.65 -14.35 -26.98
N ARG A 31 -17.44 -13.02 -26.97
CA ARG A 31 -16.94 -12.26 -25.81
C ARG A 31 -17.71 -12.53 -24.50
N SER A 32 -19.04 -12.59 -24.58
CA SER A 32 -19.95 -12.86 -23.45
C SER A 32 -19.81 -14.28 -22.89
N VAL A 33 -19.72 -15.29 -23.75
CA VAL A 33 -19.55 -16.70 -23.37
C VAL A 33 -18.13 -16.99 -22.89
N ARG A 34 -17.12 -16.31 -23.46
CA ARG A 34 -15.72 -16.41 -23.07
C ARG A 34 -15.47 -15.99 -21.63
N ALA A 35 -16.13 -14.92 -21.16
CA ALA A 35 -16.02 -14.46 -19.78
C ALA A 35 -16.51 -15.54 -18.79
N LEU A 36 -17.69 -16.11 -19.05
CA LEU A 36 -18.28 -17.19 -18.26
C LEU A 36 -17.39 -18.45 -18.28
N CYS A 37 -16.95 -18.89 -19.47
CA CYS A 37 -16.05 -20.03 -19.62
C CYS A 37 -14.70 -19.82 -18.93
N ASN A 38 -14.15 -18.60 -18.94
CA ASN A 38 -12.94 -18.28 -18.19
C ASN A 38 -13.18 -18.35 -16.69
N GLN A 39 -14.29 -17.82 -16.19
CA GLN A 39 -14.64 -17.91 -14.78
C GLN A 39 -14.73 -19.38 -14.35
N PHE A 40 -15.48 -20.21 -15.08
CA PHE A 40 -15.58 -21.65 -14.84
C PHE A 40 -14.22 -22.35 -14.92
N PHE A 41 -13.38 -22.03 -15.92
CA PHE A 41 -12.05 -22.60 -16.07
C PHE A 41 -11.17 -22.31 -14.85
N TRP A 42 -11.13 -21.07 -14.38
CA TRP A 42 -10.29 -20.69 -13.24
C TRP A 42 -10.82 -21.24 -11.93
N THR A 43 -12.16 -21.31 -11.77
CA THR A 43 -12.79 -22.00 -10.64
C THR A 43 -12.46 -23.50 -10.65
N LEU A 44 -12.51 -24.16 -11.81
CA LEU A 44 -12.11 -25.57 -11.95
C LEU A 44 -10.62 -25.76 -11.69
N ARG A 45 -9.76 -24.87 -12.22
CA ARG A 45 -8.30 -24.94 -12.01
C ARG A 45 -7.92 -24.83 -10.54
N ALA A 46 -8.55 -23.91 -9.81
CA ALA A 46 -8.31 -23.75 -8.37
C ALA A 46 -8.69 -25.00 -7.56
N LYS A 47 -9.58 -25.85 -8.10
CA LYS A 47 -10.08 -27.08 -7.46
C LYS A 47 -9.42 -28.36 -7.95
N LEU A 48 -8.55 -28.31 -8.97
CA LEU A 48 -7.87 -29.48 -9.53
C LEU A 48 -6.53 -29.72 -8.83
N PRO A 49 -6.40 -30.76 -7.98
CA PRO A 49 -5.12 -31.12 -7.38
C PRO A 49 -4.15 -31.67 -8.45
N GLY A 50 -2.90 -31.22 -8.41
CA GLY A 50 -1.79 -31.84 -9.17
C GLY A 50 -1.30 -31.09 -10.42
N ILE A 51 -1.88 -29.95 -10.80
CA ILE A 51 -1.25 -29.04 -11.77
C ILE A 51 -0.52 -27.95 -10.97
N PRO A 52 0.82 -28.01 -10.83
CA PRO A 52 1.54 -27.01 -10.06
C PRO A 52 1.30 -25.63 -10.66
N ALA A 53 0.68 -24.74 -9.88
CA ALA A 53 0.70 -23.33 -10.20
C ALA A 53 2.13 -22.81 -9.97
N PRO A 54 2.66 -21.93 -10.83
CA PRO A 54 3.96 -21.30 -10.60
C PRO A 54 3.82 -20.19 -9.54
N LEU A 55 3.06 -20.43 -8.47
CA LEU A 55 2.97 -19.53 -7.33
C LEU A 55 4.01 -19.97 -6.30
N PRO A 56 4.56 -19.02 -5.51
CA PRO A 56 5.37 -19.34 -4.34
C PRO A 56 4.62 -20.28 -3.37
N ARG A 57 5.35 -20.90 -2.44
CA ARG A 57 4.77 -21.90 -1.53
C ARG A 57 4.01 -21.28 -0.37
N THR A 58 4.59 -20.24 0.22
CA THR A 58 4.07 -19.48 1.38
C THR A 58 4.01 -18.00 1.04
N LEU A 59 3.34 -17.20 1.87
CA LEU A 59 3.34 -15.75 1.75
C LEU A 59 4.75 -15.16 1.87
N ASP A 60 5.57 -15.68 2.80
CA ASP A 60 6.97 -15.27 2.98
C ASP A 60 7.82 -15.52 1.74
N SER A 61 7.47 -16.49 0.91
CA SER A 61 8.16 -16.73 -0.36
C SER A 61 7.84 -15.69 -1.44
N TRP A 62 7.02 -14.68 -1.13
CA TRP A 62 6.74 -13.53 -1.99
C TRP A 62 7.62 -12.31 -1.69
N THR A 63 8.52 -12.38 -0.71
CA THR A 63 9.53 -11.35 -0.49
C THR A 63 10.84 -11.73 -1.16
N LEU A 64 11.63 -10.74 -1.59
CA LEU A 64 13.01 -10.98 -2.03
C LEU A 64 13.80 -11.56 -0.87
N SER A 65 14.78 -12.42 -1.17
CA SER A 65 15.77 -12.79 -0.16
C SER A 65 16.52 -11.53 0.31
N ALA A 66 17.09 -11.53 1.52
CA ALA A 66 17.72 -10.32 2.07
C ALA A 66 18.84 -9.79 1.14
N ALA A 67 18.76 -8.50 0.79
CA ALA A 67 19.63 -7.85 -0.20
C ALA A 67 21.14 -7.90 0.12
N ALA A 68 21.51 -8.21 1.37
CA ALA A 68 22.91 -8.31 1.79
C ALA A 68 23.67 -9.50 1.15
N ASP A 69 22.96 -10.54 0.67
CA ASP A 69 23.57 -11.81 0.23
C ASP A 69 23.20 -12.25 -1.20
N ILE A 70 22.39 -11.50 -1.94
CA ILE A 70 21.93 -11.90 -3.29
C ILE A 70 22.86 -11.37 -4.39
N ASP A 71 23.42 -12.27 -5.22
CA ASP A 71 24.07 -11.87 -6.47
C ASP A 71 23.05 -11.42 -7.56
N PHE A 72 23.50 -10.64 -8.54
CA PHE A 72 22.62 -10.12 -9.59
C PHE A 72 21.83 -11.20 -10.36
N GLU A 73 22.41 -12.39 -10.54
CA GLU A 73 21.77 -13.48 -11.26
C GLU A 73 20.69 -14.17 -10.44
N GLN A 74 20.85 -14.27 -9.11
CA GLN A 74 19.81 -14.75 -8.21
C GLN A 74 18.64 -13.77 -8.15
N LEU A 75 18.90 -12.46 -8.02
CA LEU A 75 17.86 -11.44 -8.05
C LEU A 75 17.03 -11.55 -9.35
N LYS A 76 17.71 -11.71 -10.49
CA LYS A 76 17.08 -11.89 -11.79
C LYS A 76 16.20 -13.14 -11.86
N ARG A 77 16.65 -14.28 -11.30
CA ARG A 77 15.85 -15.51 -11.20
C ARG A 77 14.61 -15.34 -10.34
N GLU A 78 14.75 -14.67 -9.20
CA GLU A 78 13.64 -14.34 -8.31
C GLU A 78 12.61 -13.48 -9.05
N VAL A 79 13.03 -12.34 -9.63
CA VAL A 79 12.15 -11.45 -10.41
C VAL A 79 11.42 -12.19 -11.54
N ILE A 80 12.10 -13.05 -12.30
CA ILE A 80 11.47 -13.87 -13.36
C ILE A 80 10.41 -14.81 -12.78
N THR A 81 10.67 -15.40 -11.62
CA THR A 81 9.71 -16.30 -10.94
C THR A 81 8.44 -15.53 -10.58
N PHE A 82 8.55 -14.33 -10.00
CA PHE A 82 7.39 -13.52 -9.65
C PHE A 82 6.63 -13.00 -10.87
N GLN A 83 7.33 -12.60 -11.93
CA GLN A 83 6.70 -12.27 -13.21
C GLN A 83 5.86 -13.44 -13.74
N ASN A 84 6.36 -14.67 -13.61
CA ASN A 84 5.60 -15.87 -13.99
C ASN A 84 4.36 -16.09 -13.11
N SER A 85 4.46 -15.84 -11.79
CA SER A 85 3.33 -15.88 -10.87
C SER A 85 2.22 -14.91 -11.28
N TRP A 86 2.56 -13.64 -11.51
CA TRP A 86 1.59 -12.62 -11.91
C TRP A 86 1.02 -12.85 -13.30
N ARG A 87 1.84 -13.29 -14.26
CA ARG A 87 1.39 -13.72 -15.58
C ARG A 87 0.41 -14.88 -15.50
N PHE A 88 0.63 -15.82 -14.58
CA PHE A 88 -0.29 -16.92 -14.32
C PHE A 88 -1.62 -16.46 -13.74
N LEU A 89 -1.61 -15.50 -12.82
CA LEU A 89 -2.82 -14.92 -12.20
C LEU A 89 -3.61 -13.99 -13.14
N LYS A 90 -2.97 -13.46 -14.19
CA LYS A 90 -3.57 -12.49 -15.13
C LYS A 90 -4.96 -12.88 -15.61
N PRO A 91 -5.23 -14.10 -16.11
CA PRO A 91 -6.54 -14.37 -16.67
C PRO A 91 -7.59 -14.67 -15.59
N PHE A 92 -7.21 -14.91 -14.34
CA PHE A 92 -8.12 -14.98 -13.18
C PHE A 92 -8.58 -13.57 -12.77
N PHE A 93 -7.67 -12.60 -12.70
CA PHE A 93 -8.04 -11.20 -12.43
C PHE A 93 -8.85 -10.58 -13.57
N ALA A 94 -8.58 -10.99 -14.82
CA ALA A 94 -9.39 -10.58 -15.97
C ALA A 94 -10.86 -11.01 -15.85
N THR A 95 -11.19 -12.14 -15.20
CA THR A 95 -12.60 -12.53 -14.98
C THR A 95 -13.32 -11.66 -13.96
N ARG A 96 -12.58 -10.86 -13.20
CA ARG A 96 -13.10 -9.88 -12.24
C ARG A 96 -13.06 -8.44 -12.77
N GLY A 97 -12.73 -8.28 -14.05
CA GLY A 97 -12.68 -6.97 -14.69
C GLY A 97 -11.36 -6.22 -14.50
N TYR A 98 -10.33 -6.84 -13.93
CA TYR A 98 -9.00 -6.24 -13.78
C TYR A 98 -8.04 -6.72 -14.86
N VAL A 99 -7.49 -5.78 -15.62
CA VAL A 99 -6.44 -6.00 -16.61
C VAL A 99 -5.11 -5.66 -15.96
N LEU A 100 -4.27 -6.66 -15.70
CA LEU A 100 -2.94 -6.42 -15.15
C LEU A 100 -2.10 -5.59 -16.10
N TYR A 101 -1.28 -4.68 -15.55
CA TYR A 101 -0.27 -3.96 -16.32
C TYR A 101 0.71 -4.96 -16.93
N GLU A 102 1.21 -4.63 -18.12
CA GLU A 102 2.20 -5.42 -18.82
C GLU A 102 3.59 -5.01 -18.39
N HIS A 103 4.48 -5.99 -18.33
CA HIS A 103 5.87 -5.74 -18.02
C HIS A 103 6.51 -4.83 -19.07
N TYR A 104 7.07 -3.72 -18.63
CA TYR A 104 7.81 -2.76 -19.44
C TYR A 104 9.30 -2.89 -19.12
N ARG A 105 10.14 -3.19 -20.12
CA ARG A 105 11.60 -3.18 -19.99
C ARG A 105 12.15 -1.92 -20.65
N PRO A 106 12.50 -0.87 -19.89
CA PRO A 106 13.37 0.16 -20.44
C PRO A 106 14.71 -0.48 -20.79
N PRO A 107 15.38 -0.05 -21.87
CA PRO A 107 16.77 -0.39 -22.11
C PRO A 107 17.60 -0.04 -20.85
N HIS A 108 18.39 -0.98 -20.35
CA HIS A 108 19.37 -0.79 -19.26
C HIS A 108 18.85 -0.54 -17.82
N SER A 109 17.56 -0.75 -17.52
CA SER A 109 17.07 -0.68 -16.13
C SER A 109 16.97 -2.07 -15.49
N PRO A 110 17.56 -2.31 -14.30
CA PRO A 110 17.34 -3.53 -13.53
C PRO A 110 15.98 -3.54 -12.82
N MET A 111 15.23 -2.42 -12.84
CA MET A 111 13.98 -2.29 -12.12
C MET A 111 12.84 -3.02 -12.81
N LEU A 112 12.04 -3.74 -12.02
CA LEU A 112 10.76 -4.26 -12.45
C LEU A 112 9.81 -3.07 -12.67
N ILE A 113 9.35 -2.90 -13.90
CA ILE A 113 8.41 -1.83 -14.27
C ILE A 113 7.25 -2.44 -15.06
N ALA A 114 6.05 -1.91 -14.87
CA ALA A 114 4.89 -2.27 -15.66
C ALA A 114 4.12 -1.03 -16.11
N ALA A 115 3.45 -1.12 -17.25
CA ALA A 115 2.62 -0.06 -17.81
C ALA A 115 1.24 -0.60 -18.21
N PRO A 116 0.20 0.24 -18.31
CA PRO A 116 -1.09 -0.16 -18.84
C PRO A 116 -0.95 -0.83 -20.22
N SER A 117 -1.75 -1.88 -20.48
CA SER A 117 -1.69 -2.68 -21.72
C SER A 117 -2.41 -2.05 -22.91
N ASP A 118 -3.33 -1.12 -22.66
CA ASP A 118 -4.20 -0.52 -23.67
C ASP A 118 -3.76 0.93 -23.87
N ASN A 119 -3.33 1.28 -25.08
CA ASN A 119 -2.92 2.64 -25.42
C ASN A 119 -4.11 3.58 -25.64
N GLN A 120 -5.35 3.08 -25.53
CA GLN A 120 -6.53 3.92 -25.66
C GLN A 120 -6.90 4.52 -24.30
N ILE A 121 -6.70 5.83 -24.19
CA ILE A 121 -7.25 6.65 -23.12
C ILE A 121 -8.76 6.43 -23.13
N ARG A 122 -9.25 5.72 -22.11
CA ARG A 122 -10.68 5.79 -21.77
C ARG A 122 -10.82 7.08 -21.00
N GLU A 123 -11.52 8.05 -21.57
CA GLU A 123 -11.91 9.27 -20.85
C GLU A 123 -12.51 8.82 -19.51
N SER A 124 -11.76 9.02 -18.42
CA SER A 124 -12.32 8.79 -17.11
C SER A 124 -13.29 9.94 -16.87
N ASN A 125 -14.59 9.62 -16.77
CA ASN A 125 -15.45 10.43 -15.90
C ASN A 125 -14.72 10.54 -14.55
N ILE A 126 -14.49 11.76 -14.07
CA ILE A 126 -13.67 12.11 -12.90
C ILE A 126 -13.73 10.97 -11.87
N PRO A 127 -12.61 10.27 -11.58
CA PRO A 127 -12.66 9.13 -10.69
C PRO A 127 -13.20 9.58 -9.33
N ALA A 128 -14.35 9.01 -8.95
CA ALA A 128 -14.90 9.20 -7.62
C ALA A 128 -13.97 8.55 -6.59
N TYR A 129 -13.87 9.15 -5.41
CA TYR A 129 -13.23 8.50 -4.26
C TYR A 129 -13.78 7.06 -4.12
N PRO A 130 -12.92 6.04 -3.94
CA PRO A 130 -11.53 6.12 -3.49
C PRO A 130 -10.48 6.11 -4.60
N TYR A 131 -10.84 6.23 -5.87
CA TYR A 131 -9.87 6.15 -6.97
C TYR A 131 -9.07 7.45 -7.12
N ALA A 132 -7.81 7.34 -7.52
CA ALA A 132 -6.95 8.49 -7.71
C ALA A 132 -7.32 9.29 -8.96
N ARG A 133 -7.17 10.62 -8.89
CA ARG A 133 -7.32 11.53 -10.02
C ARG A 133 -6.16 11.39 -11.00
N ARG A 134 -6.46 11.34 -12.29
CA ARG A 134 -5.43 11.28 -13.34
C ARG A 134 -4.85 12.67 -13.59
N ALA A 135 -3.53 12.78 -13.50
CA ALA A 135 -2.73 13.98 -13.76
C ALA A 135 -1.53 13.63 -14.68
N TYR A 136 -1.80 12.80 -15.68
CA TYR A 136 -0.89 12.43 -16.77
C TYR A 136 -1.69 12.36 -18.09
N ASN A 137 -1.00 12.50 -19.21
CA ASN A 137 -1.58 12.57 -20.55
C ASN A 137 -1.57 11.20 -21.25
N GLU A 138 -0.47 10.46 -21.14
CA GLU A 138 -0.28 9.18 -21.82
C GLU A 138 -0.17 8.02 -20.82
N ASP A 139 -0.70 6.86 -21.16
CA ASP A 139 -0.67 5.71 -20.24
C ASP A 139 0.75 5.22 -19.91
N ILE A 140 1.74 5.49 -20.77
CA ILE A 140 3.14 5.20 -20.47
C ILE A 140 3.66 6.04 -19.29
N GLU A 141 3.11 7.23 -19.06
CA GLU A 141 3.46 8.09 -17.91
C GLU A 141 2.90 7.51 -16.60
N ALA A 142 1.93 6.59 -16.69
CA ALA A 142 1.40 5.84 -15.55
C ALA A 142 2.25 4.62 -15.17
N MET A 143 3.54 4.57 -15.53
CA MET A 143 4.42 3.46 -15.17
C MET A 143 4.39 3.16 -13.67
N PHE A 144 4.37 1.87 -13.33
CA PHE A 144 4.42 1.38 -11.97
C PHE A 144 5.75 0.70 -11.72
N THR A 145 6.51 1.24 -10.79
CA THR A 145 7.78 0.69 -10.32
C THR A 145 7.52 -0.10 -9.05
N PHE A 146 8.01 -1.34 -9.00
CA PHE A 146 7.70 -2.26 -7.93
C PHE A 146 8.77 -2.19 -6.83
N SER A 147 8.34 -1.86 -5.62
CA SER A 147 9.15 -1.99 -4.40
C SER A 147 8.96 -3.35 -3.71
N SER A 148 7.89 -4.07 -4.05
CA SER A 148 7.58 -5.40 -3.52
C SER A 148 6.99 -6.29 -4.62
N LEU A 149 7.35 -7.57 -4.57
CA LEU A 149 6.88 -8.59 -5.51
C LEU A 149 5.51 -9.14 -5.15
N GLN A 150 5.03 -8.86 -3.93
CA GLN A 150 3.68 -9.15 -3.46
C GLN A 150 2.62 -8.27 -4.14
N VAL A 151 3.03 -7.28 -4.93
CA VAL A 151 2.17 -6.22 -5.44
C VAL A 151 2.18 -6.22 -6.97
N TRP A 152 1.03 -5.98 -7.60
CA TRP A 152 0.93 -5.73 -9.04
C TRP A 152 -0.13 -4.70 -9.42
N ALA A 153 0.25 -3.77 -10.30
CA ALA A 153 -0.67 -2.76 -10.82
C ALA A 153 -1.62 -3.36 -11.87
N ALA A 154 -2.86 -2.89 -11.86
CA ALA A 154 -3.87 -3.27 -12.81
C ALA A 154 -4.79 -2.09 -13.12
N ARG A 155 -5.64 -2.26 -14.13
CA ARG A 155 -6.69 -1.31 -14.48
C ARG A 155 -8.01 -2.02 -14.60
N ASP A 156 -9.05 -1.44 -14.05
CA ASP A 156 -10.39 -1.99 -14.20
C ASP A 156 -11.03 -1.66 -15.56
N HIS A 157 -12.20 -2.22 -15.83
CA HIS A 157 -12.95 -1.98 -17.07
C HIS A 157 -13.42 -0.53 -17.29
N LEU A 158 -13.44 0.31 -16.25
CA LEU A 158 -13.79 1.73 -16.32
C LEU A 158 -12.56 2.63 -16.51
N GLY A 159 -11.36 2.05 -16.62
CA GLY A 159 -10.13 2.81 -16.80
C GLY A 159 -9.52 3.33 -15.51
N ARG A 160 -9.99 2.86 -14.35
CA ARG A 160 -9.47 3.26 -13.03
C ARG A 160 -8.31 2.36 -12.64
N ASP A 161 -7.23 2.96 -12.19
CA ASP A 161 -6.01 2.26 -11.83
C ASP A 161 -6.09 1.71 -10.40
N VAL A 162 -5.67 0.46 -10.24
CA VAL A 162 -5.70 -0.29 -8.98
C VAL A 162 -4.37 -0.98 -8.74
N VAL A 163 -4.15 -1.37 -7.49
CA VAL A 163 -3.03 -2.20 -7.05
C VAL A 163 -3.59 -3.46 -6.42
N ILE A 164 -3.02 -4.61 -6.77
CA ILE A 164 -3.37 -5.91 -6.24
C ILE A 164 -2.20 -6.40 -5.37
N LYS A 165 -2.44 -6.63 -4.09
CA LYS A 165 -1.43 -7.16 -3.16
C LYS A 165 -1.85 -8.52 -2.65
N VAL A 166 -0.95 -9.50 -2.60
CA VAL A 166 -1.16 -10.73 -1.81
C VAL A 166 -0.81 -10.44 -0.35
N VAL A 167 -1.75 -10.67 0.57
CA VAL A 167 -1.63 -10.24 1.99
C VAL A 167 -1.79 -11.37 3.00
N ALA A 168 -2.25 -12.53 2.55
CA ALA A 168 -2.44 -13.69 3.42
C ALA A 168 -2.32 -15.00 2.66
N ASP A 169 -1.93 -16.04 3.39
CA ASP A 169 -2.08 -17.43 3.00
C ASP A 169 -2.79 -18.24 4.11
N ASN A 170 -2.65 -19.57 4.11
CA ASN A 170 -3.23 -20.43 5.14
C ASN A 170 -2.52 -20.31 6.51
N LEU A 171 -1.30 -19.77 6.55
CA LEU A 171 -0.44 -19.70 7.73
C LEU A 171 -0.39 -18.27 8.31
N THR A 172 -0.35 -17.26 7.43
CA THR A 172 -0.16 -15.86 7.80
C THR A 172 -1.38 -15.04 7.39
N ARG A 173 -2.04 -14.37 8.35
CA ARG A 173 -3.31 -13.63 8.15
C ARG A 173 -3.39 -12.28 8.85
N SER A 174 -2.35 -11.86 9.57
CA SER A 174 -2.36 -10.64 10.39
C SER A 174 -2.69 -9.37 9.60
N GLU A 175 -2.04 -9.17 8.44
CA GLU A 175 -2.32 -8.01 7.58
C GLU A 175 -3.77 -8.04 7.06
N LEU A 176 -4.26 -9.22 6.65
CA LEU A 176 -5.64 -9.38 6.19
C LEU A 176 -6.64 -9.00 7.28
N GLU A 177 -6.44 -9.45 8.51
CA GLU A 177 -7.33 -9.17 9.65
C GLU A 177 -7.39 -7.67 9.97
N ILE A 178 -6.23 -7.01 9.98
CA ILE A 178 -6.13 -5.55 10.16
C ILE A 178 -6.84 -4.82 9.01
N LEU A 179 -6.56 -5.19 7.75
CA LEU A 179 -7.20 -4.57 6.59
C LEU A 179 -8.72 -4.76 6.60
N GLN A 180 -9.22 -5.92 7.01
CA GLN A 180 -10.66 -6.18 7.15
C GLN A 180 -11.30 -5.30 8.23
N LEU A 181 -10.64 -5.14 9.38
CA LEU A 181 -11.11 -4.25 10.44
C LEU A 181 -11.18 -2.79 9.98
N LEU A 182 -10.06 -2.27 9.45
CA LEU A 182 -9.91 -0.89 8.98
C LEU A 182 -10.87 -0.56 7.81
N ASN A 183 -11.31 -1.57 7.06
CA ASN A 183 -12.25 -1.44 5.95
C ASN A 183 -13.68 -1.87 6.29
N SER A 184 -13.98 -2.15 7.56
CA SER A 184 -15.37 -2.34 7.99
C SER A 184 -16.17 -1.04 7.81
N GLU A 185 -17.48 -1.16 7.60
CA GLU A 185 -18.37 -0.01 7.42
C GLU A 185 -18.26 0.99 8.58
N LYS A 186 -18.10 0.50 9.81
CA LYS A 186 -17.89 1.34 11.00
C LYS A 186 -16.60 2.15 10.89
N MET A 187 -15.47 1.48 10.60
CA MET A 187 -14.17 2.15 10.55
C MET A 187 -14.06 3.13 9.39
N ARG A 188 -14.68 2.84 8.24
CA ARG A 188 -14.65 3.74 7.07
C ARG A 188 -15.50 5.00 7.24
N LYS A 189 -16.42 5.04 8.21
CA LYS A 189 -17.20 6.23 8.56
C LYS A 189 -16.44 7.22 9.44
N ASP A 190 -15.36 6.80 10.10
CA ASP A 190 -14.54 7.71 10.90
C ASP A 190 -13.67 8.57 9.95
N PRO A 191 -13.82 9.91 9.95
CA PRO A 191 -13.07 10.78 9.05
C PRO A 191 -11.55 10.77 9.31
N ARG A 192 -11.10 10.33 10.49
CA ARG A 192 -9.67 10.19 10.81
C ARG A 192 -9.03 8.95 10.18
N ASN A 193 -9.83 8.03 9.62
CA ASN A 193 -9.34 6.82 8.99
C ASN A 193 -8.72 7.11 7.61
N HIS A 194 -7.50 7.64 7.63
CA HIS A 194 -6.66 7.82 6.45
C HIS A 194 -5.83 6.57 6.15
N THR A 195 -6.43 5.38 6.26
CA THR A 195 -5.79 4.13 5.79
C THR A 195 -6.27 3.82 4.38
N ILE A 196 -5.49 3.14 3.56
CA ILE A 196 -5.87 2.83 2.17
C ILE A 196 -7.19 2.06 2.07
N PRO A 197 -8.19 2.56 1.32
CA PRO A 197 -9.44 1.85 1.10
C PRO A 197 -9.21 0.55 0.33
N VAL A 198 -9.84 -0.53 0.78
CA VAL A 198 -9.90 -1.80 0.05
C VAL A 198 -11.17 -1.83 -0.79
N ILE A 199 -11.00 -2.06 -2.09
CA ILE A 199 -12.09 -2.20 -3.06
C ILE A 199 -12.66 -3.63 -2.96
N GLU A 200 -11.79 -4.63 -2.90
CA GLU A 200 -12.20 -6.03 -2.93
C GLU A 200 -11.17 -6.93 -2.23
N PHE A 201 -11.65 -7.93 -1.50
CA PHE A 201 -10.85 -9.06 -1.01
C PHE A 201 -11.11 -10.28 -1.89
N VAL A 202 -10.07 -10.84 -2.51
CA VAL A 202 -10.18 -11.92 -3.50
C VAL A 202 -9.37 -13.14 -3.08
N GLN A 203 -10.03 -14.29 -2.99
CA GLN A 203 -9.35 -15.56 -2.71
C GLN A 203 -9.01 -16.32 -4.00
N PHE A 204 -7.79 -16.86 -4.05
CA PHE A 204 -7.36 -17.82 -5.07
C PHE A 204 -6.42 -18.87 -4.47
N GLN A 205 -6.84 -20.13 -4.51
CA GLN A 205 -6.15 -21.23 -3.83
C GLN A 205 -5.94 -20.92 -2.34
N GLN A 206 -4.71 -21.01 -1.83
CA GLN A 206 -4.38 -20.69 -0.45
C GLN A 206 -4.25 -19.19 -0.16
N TYR A 207 -4.23 -18.34 -1.19
CA TYR A 207 -3.90 -16.92 -1.05
C TYR A 207 -5.12 -16.02 -0.99
N THR A 208 -5.03 -14.97 -0.19
CA THR A 208 -5.94 -13.82 -0.24
C THR A 208 -5.21 -12.61 -0.81
N PHE A 209 -5.83 -12.04 -1.84
CA PHE A 209 -5.42 -10.82 -2.51
C PHE A 209 -6.33 -9.68 -2.09
N VAL A 210 -5.77 -8.48 -2.00
CA VAL A 210 -6.47 -7.24 -1.71
C VAL A 210 -6.31 -6.31 -2.89
N ILE A 211 -7.43 -5.80 -3.39
CA ILE A 211 -7.48 -4.82 -4.46
C ILE A 211 -7.69 -3.44 -3.81
N MET A 212 -6.79 -2.52 -4.08
CA MET A 212 -6.79 -1.14 -3.56
C MET A 212 -6.72 -0.16 -4.74
N PRO A 213 -7.23 1.06 -4.61
CA PRO A 213 -7.00 2.08 -5.64
C PRO A 213 -5.50 2.35 -5.74
N ARG A 214 -5.00 2.54 -6.96
CA ARG A 214 -3.60 2.94 -7.14
C ARG A 214 -3.49 4.43 -6.84
N TRP A 215 -2.78 4.75 -5.78
CA TRP A 215 -2.47 6.12 -5.37
C TRP A 215 -0.96 6.36 -5.58
N TYR A 216 -0.57 7.60 -5.84
CA TYR A 216 0.84 7.96 -6.04
C TYR A 216 1.57 8.12 -4.70
N GLY A 217 2.91 8.10 -4.72
CA GLY A 217 3.69 8.35 -3.51
C GLY A 217 3.37 9.74 -2.96
N GLY A 218 2.90 9.80 -1.71
CA GLY A 218 2.30 11.03 -1.17
C GLY A 218 3.27 12.19 -0.97
N LEU A 219 4.57 11.93 -0.98
CA LEU A 219 5.65 12.92 -0.86
C LEU A 219 6.42 13.14 -2.18
N TRP A 220 5.92 12.58 -3.29
CA TRP A 220 6.55 12.72 -4.62
C TRP A 220 5.98 13.88 -5.44
N LEU A 221 4.93 14.54 -4.93
CA LEU A 221 4.35 15.74 -5.52
C LEU A 221 4.89 16.99 -4.82
N ASP A 222 4.90 18.12 -5.52
CA ASP A 222 5.30 19.40 -4.95
C ASP A 222 4.20 19.97 -4.05
N PHE A 223 4.55 20.34 -2.82
CA PHE A 223 3.70 21.14 -1.94
C PHE A 223 3.89 22.61 -2.28
N GLY A 224 2.89 23.24 -2.87
CA GLY A 224 2.95 24.62 -3.34
C GLY A 224 2.75 25.63 -2.21
N THR A 225 1.86 25.35 -1.27
CA THR A 225 1.51 26.27 -0.17
C THR A 225 1.70 25.63 1.20
N VAL A 226 1.78 26.47 2.24
CA VAL A 226 1.80 26.02 3.63
C VAL A 226 0.52 25.24 3.96
N ASP A 227 -0.65 25.67 3.47
CA ASP A 227 -1.91 24.96 3.75
C ASP A 227 -1.89 23.50 3.24
N GLU A 228 -1.37 23.26 2.03
CA GLU A 228 -1.24 21.90 1.47
C GLU A 228 -0.36 21.01 2.35
N LEU A 229 0.75 21.57 2.86
CA LEU A 229 1.69 20.82 3.70
C LEU A 229 1.14 20.56 5.11
N MET A 230 0.47 21.56 5.69
CA MET A 230 -0.19 21.43 6.99
C MET A 230 -1.37 20.45 6.93
N TRP A 231 -2.10 20.42 5.81
CA TRP A 231 -3.17 19.45 5.56
C TRP A 231 -2.64 18.01 5.48
N PHE A 232 -1.51 17.80 4.80
CA PHE A 232 -0.82 16.51 4.79
C PHE A 232 -0.45 16.04 6.20
N ALA A 233 0.20 16.91 6.98
CA ALA A 233 0.64 16.59 8.33
C ALA A 233 -0.55 16.27 9.25
N GLN A 234 -1.62 17.07 9.18
CA GLN A 234 -2.87 16.82 9.90
C GLN A 234 -3.45 15.45 9.53
N SER A 235 -3.53 15.11 8.25
CA SER A 235 -4.08 13.83 7.78
C SER A 235 -3.30 12.64 8.36
N MET A 236 -1.97 12.73 8.45
CA MET A 236 -1.16 11.67 9.06
C MET A 236 -1.34 11.58 10.57
N LEU A 237 -1.35 12.71 11.27
CA LEU A 237 -1.61 12.73 12.71
C LEU A 237 -3.01 12.19 13.05
N GLU A 238 -4.02 12.48 12.24
CA GLU A 238 -5.36 11.88 12.35
C GLU A 238 -5.31 10.36 12.15
N ALA A 239 -4.57 9.88 11.14
CA ALA A 239 -4.43 8.46 10.87
C ALA A 239 -3.83 7.70 12.06
N PHE A 240 -2.75 8.20 12.64
CA PHE A 240 -2.10 7.55 13.77
C PHE A 240 -2.90 7.65 15.06
N ASP A 241 -3.56 8.78 15.31
CA ASP A 241 -4.50 8.89 16.44
C ASP A 241 -5.63 7.87 16.33
N PHE A 242 -6.19 7.71 15.12
CA PHE A 242 -7.20 6.71 14.83
C PHE A 242 -6.67 5.28 15.05
N LEU A 243 -5.50 4.93 14.49
CA LEU A 243 -4.92 3.59 14.66
C LEU A 243 -4.66 3.27 16.15
N HIS A 244 -4.13 4.23 16.91
CA HIS A 244 -3.83 4.08 18.33
C HIS A 244 -5.11 3.87 19.16
N GLU A 245 -6.21 4.55 18.81
CA GLU A 245 -7.52 4.35 19.43
C GLU A 245 -8.00 2.89 19.30
N TYR A 246 -7.67 2.23 18.18
CA TYR A 246 -7.98 0.82 17.93
C TYR A 246 -6.86 -0.16 18.32
N HIS A 247 -5.87 0.33 19.08
CA HIS A 247 -4.72 -0.44 19.57
C HIS A 247 -3.91 -1.07 18.42
N ILE A 248 -3.84 -0.39 17.28
CA ILE A 248 -3.05 -0.80 16.13
C ILE A 248 -1.77 0.04 16.07
N VAL A 249 -0.63 -0.64 15.97
CA VAL A 249 0.67 -0.04 15.66
C VAL A 249 1.05 -0.46 14.25
N HIS A 250 1.36 0.51 13.39
CA HIS A 250 1.73 0.30 12.00
C HIS A 250 3.09 -0.41 11.84
N PHE A 251 4.04 -0.01 12.69
CA PHE A 251 5.43 -0.50 12.76
C PHE A 251 6.36 -0.21 11.57
N ASP A 252 5.84 0.32 10.46
CA ASP A 252 6.67 0.62 9.29
C ASP A 252 6.31 1.96 8.65
N PHE A 253 6.20 3.04 9.45
CA PHE A 253 5.95 4.35 8.87
C PHE A 253 7.22 4.92 8.22
N LEU A 254 7.17 5.04 6.90
CA LEU A 254 8.22 5.54 6.01
C LEU A 254 7.55 6.25 4.84
N ASP A 255 8.28 7.15 4.15
CA ASP A 255 7.77 7.92 3.02
C ASP A 255 7.10 7.06 1.93
N GLN A 256 7.61 5.84 1.71
CA GLN A 256 7.11 4.90 0.70
C GLN A 256 5.74 4.29 1.04
N ASN A 257 5.34 4.34 2.32
CA ASN A 257 4.07 3.81 2.82
C ASN A 257 3.00 4.90 2.92
N LEU A 258 3.22 6.04 2.24
CA LEU A 258 2.27 7.14 2.11
C LEU A 258 1.74 7.24 0.68
N GLY A 259 0.42 7.32 0.58
CA GLY A 259 -0.31 7.59 -0.65
C GLY A 259 -0.92 8.98 -0.74
N VAL A 260 -1.09 9.45 -1.97
CA VAL A 260 -1.99 10.56 -2.31
C VAL A 260 -2.91 10.15 -3.47
N ASN A 261 -4.19 10.57 -3.42
CA ASN A 261 -5.22 10.21 -4.41
C ASN A 261 -5.08 10.93 -5.77
N VAL A 262 -3.86 11.01 -6.28
CA VAL A 262 -3.50 11.53 -7.60
C VAL A 262 -2.59 10.49 -8.26
N LEU A 263 -2.62 10.37 -9.58
CA LEU A 263 -1.61 9.67 -10.37
C LEU A 263 -1.02 10.68 -11.33
N ALA A 264 0.23 11.04 -11.11
CA ALA A 264 0.97 11.96 -11.97
C ALA A 264 1.93 11.21 -12.88
N ASP A 265 2.53 11.93 -13.83
CA ASP A 265 3.61 11.40 -14.67
C ASP A 265 4.77 10.90 -13.81
N ALA A 266 5.07 9.60 -13.93
CA ALA A 266 6.14 8.93 -13.21
C ALA A 266 7.55 9.46 -13.55
N ASN A 267 7.71 10.16 -14.69
CA ASN A 267 8.98 10.74 -15.11
C ASN A 267 9.13 12.21 -14.69
N ALA A 268 8.04 12.86 -14.31
CA ALA A 268 8.06 14.26 -13.90
C ALA A 268 8.62 14.39 -12.47
N LEU A 269 9.66 15.20 -12.32
CA LEU A 269 10.23 15.54 -11.02
C LEU A 269 9.28 16.51 -10.30
N GLN A 270 8.67 16.05 -9.21
CA GLN A 270 7.80 16.83 -8.33
C GLN A 270 6.72 17.65 -9.07
N PRO A 271 5.73 16.99 -9.69
CA PRO A 271 4.62 17.66 -10.35
C PRO A 271 3.91 18.64 -9.41
N LYS A 272 3.61 19.84 -9.91
CA LYS A 272 3.08 20.98 -9.14
C LYS A 272 1.58 21.18 -9.32
N GLY A 273 0.95 21.82 -8.34
CA GLY A 273 -0.45 22.27 -8.45
C GLY A 273 -1.48 21.14 -8.39
N LEU A 274 -1.11 20.00 -7.81
CA LEU A 274 -1.97 18.81 -7.75
C LEU A 274 -2.59 18.55 -6.37
N LEU A 275 -2.21 19.33 -5.35
CA LEU A 275 -2.50 19.05 -3.94
C LEU A 275 -3.62 19.91 -3.34
N ASP A 276 -4.54 20.43 -4.16
CA ASP A 276 -5.72 21.16 -3.68
C ASP A 276 -6.45 20.39 -2.57
N ARG A 277 -6.51 20.99 -1.38
CA ARG A 277 -7.05 20.40 -0.16
C ARG A 277 -8.50 19.91 -0.30
N SER A 278 -9.32 20.57 -1.13
CA SER A 278 -10.73 20.21 -1.30
C SER A 278 -10.92 18.79 -1.84
N VAL A 279 -10.00 18.34 -2.71
CA VAL A 279 -10.06 17.05 -3.41
C VAL A 279 -8.94 16.08 -3.03
N THR A 280 -7.86 16.58 -2.43
CA THR A 280 -6.68 15.78 -2.08
C THR A 280 -6.92 14.99 -0.80
N ARG A 281 -6.59 13.71 -0.85
CA ARG A 281 -6.67 12.77 0.28
C ARG A 281 -5.34 12.02 0.36
N TYR A 282 -4.90 11.79 1.59
CA TYR A 282 -3.72 10.99 1.91
C TYR A 282 -4.13 9.66 2.53
N ALA A 283 -3.28 8.65 2.38
CA ALA A 283 -3.54 7.34 2.97
C ALA A 283 -2.25 6.66 3.41
N LEU A 284 -2.29 5.95 4.54
CA LEU A 284 -1.28 4.97 4.92
C LEU A 284 -1.47 3.66 4.16
N PHE A 285 -0.35 3.11 3.69
CA PHE A 285 -0.22 1.83 3.01
C PHE A 285 0.52 0.82 3.88
N ASP A 286 0.46 -0.44 3.44
CA ASP A 286 1.34 -1.53 3.87
C ASP A 286 1.28 -1.89 5.36
N PHE A 287 0.23 -2.62 5.71
CA PHE A 287 0.00 -3.12 7.07
C PHE A 287 0.70 -4.47 7.34
N GLY A 288 1.67 -4.86 6.49
CA GLY A 288 2.36 -6.13 6.59
C GLY A 288 3.12 -6.33 7.91
N ASN A 289 3.68 -5.24 8.45
CA ASN A 289 4.38 -5.24 9.74
C ASN A 289 3.48 -4.88 10.94
N SER A 290 2.25 -4.44 10.68
CA SER A 290 1.37 -3.91 11.71
C SER A 290 0.92 -4.96 12.69
N LYS A 291 0.53 -4.52 13.89
CA LYS A 291 0.01 -5.39 14.94
C LYS A 291 -1.13 -4.69 15.66
N GLN A 292 -2.23 -5.43 15.81
CA GLN A 292 -3.28 -5.05 16.74
C GLN A 292 -3.02 -5.71 18.10
N TYR A 293 -3.05 -4.91 19.16
CA TYR A 293 -2.94 -5.37 20.54
C TYR A 293 -4.33 -5.55 21.16
N SER A 294 -4.40 -6.32 22.25
CA SER A 294 -5.66 -6.48 22.98
C SER A 294 -6.12 -5.13 23.55
N SER A 295 -7.39 -4.81 23.33
CA SER A 295 -8.07 -3.64 23.92
C SER A 295 -8.29 -3.77 25.43
N ASP A 296 -8.07 -4.96 26.01
CA ASP A 296 -8.20 -5.18 27.46
C ASP A 296 -7.03 -4.61 28.26
N ILE A 297 -5.91 -4.30 27.57
CA ILE A 297 -4.72 -3.73 28.18
C ILE A 297 -4.64 -2.26 27.75
N SER A 298 -4.61 -1.35 28.72
CA SER A 298 -4.39 0.07 28.44
C SER A 298 -3.12 0.26 27.58
N ILE A 299 -3.23 1.11 26.57
CA ILE A 299 -2.16 1.48 25.64
C ILE A 299 -0.84 1.83 26.35
N ASP A 300 -0.91 2.51 27.50
CA ASP A 300 0.26 2.93 28.28
C ASP A 300 1.00 1.77 28.94
N ARG A 301 0.33 0.62 29.10
CA ARG A 301 0.87 -0.59 29.74
C ARG A 301 1.33 -1.65 28.76
N ILE A 302 1.07 -1.48 27.47
CA ILE A 302 1.50 -2.43 26.44
C ILE A 302 3.03 -2.39 26.34
N GLN A 303 3.62 -3.58 26.27
CA GLN A 303 5.05 -3.80 26.11
C GLN A 303 5.29 -4.74 24.94
N ASP A 304 6.36 -4.50 24.18
CA ASP A 304 6.80 -5.35 23.09
C ASP A 304 8.33 -5.49 23.07
N THR A 305 8.82 -6.54 22.44
CA THR A 305 10.25 -6.83 22.23
C THR A 305 10.59 -6.99 20.76
N ARG A 306 9.62 -6.76 19.87
CA ARG A 306 9.79 -6.88 18.42
C ARG A 306 10.90 -5.97 17.91
N PHE A 307 11.64 -6.46 16.93
CA PHE A 307 12.59 -5.65 16.17
C PHE A 307 11.88 -4.57 15.35
N PHE A 308 12.29 -3.31 15.53
CA PHE A 308 11.72 -2.14 14.83
C PHE A 308 12.67 -1.55 13.78
N GLY A 309 13.83 -2.19 13.54
CA GLY A 309 14.88 -1.57 12.73
C GLY A 309 15.51 -0.35 13.41
N PHE A 310 15.58 -0.34 14.75
CA PHE A 310 16.11 0.78 15.54
C PHE A 310 17.44 1.31 14.99
N GLU A 311 18.43 0.45 14.78
CA GLU A 311 19.73 0.84 14.23
C GLU A 311 19.64 1.41 12.81
N LEU A 312 18.83 0.79 11.94
CA LEU A 312 18.61 1.27 10.56
C LEU A 312 17.96 2.66 10.53
N ARG A 313 17.21 3.00 11.58
CA ARG A 313 16.55 4.30 11.78
C ARG A 313 17.39 5.26 12.65
N GLY A 314 18.58 4.86 13.08
CA GLY A 314 19.44 5.67 13.95
C GLY A 314 18.93 5.84 15.39
N TYR A 315 18.01 4.99 15.84
CA TYR A 315 17.49 4.98 17.20
C TYR A 315 18.25 4.00 18.10
N PRO A 316 18.39 4.29 19.40
CA PRO A 316 18.94 3.33 20.34
C PRO A 316 18.03 2.10 20.43
N ILE A 317 18.63 0.91 20.47
CA ILE A 317 17.90 -0.32 20.76
C ILE A 317 17.51 -0.30 22.25
N PRO A 318 16.24 -0.51 22.61
CA PRO A 318 15.84 -0.67 24.00
C PRO A 318 16.44 -1.94 24.61
N ASP A 319 17.06 -1.83 25.80
CA ASP A 319 17.57 -2.98 26.56
C ASP A 319 16.45 -3.81 27.22
N GLU A 320 15.28 -3.20 27.41
CA GLU A 320 14.09 -3.77 28.05
C GLU A 320 12.89 -3.71 27.10
N PRO A 321 11.81 -4.48 27.35
CA PRO A 321 10.55 -4.30 26.64
C PRO A 321 10.12 -2.83 26.64
N TYR A 322 9.58 -2.38 25.52
CA TYR A 322 9.23 -0.98 25.29
C TYR A 322 7.75 -0.83 24.95
N ASN A 323 7.21 0.38 25.14
CA ASN A 323 5.87 0.71 24.67
C ASN A 323 5.89 0.95 23.15
N PRO A 324 5.20 0.11 22.33
CA PRO A 324 5.30 0.19 20.88
C PRO A 324 4.62 1.43 20.28
N PHE A 325 3.61 1.99 20.96
CA PHE A 325 2.95 3.22 20.52
C PHE A 325 3.87 4.43 20.69
N GLN A 326 4.67 4.45 21.75
CA GLN A 326 5.69 5.50 21.95
C GLN A 326 6.83 5.40 20.95
N VAL A 327 7.25 4.20 20.57
CA VAL A 327 8.25 4.00 19.52
C VAL A 327 7.69 4.38 18.15
N GLU A 328 6.42 4.07 17.86
CA GLU A 328 5.78 4.54 16.63
C GLU A 328 5.76 6.07 16.54
N MET A 329 5.49 6.77 17.65
CA MET A 329 5.52 8.24 17.66
C MET A 329 6.91 8.83 17.33
N LEU A 330 8.01 8.11 17.59
CA LEU A 330 9.33 8.53 17.07
C LEU A 330 9.39 8.46 15.56
N SER A 331 8.91 7.36 14.97
CA SER A 331 8.89 7.20 13.51
C SER A 331 7.96 8.20 12.82
N VAL A 332 6.82 8.50 13.45
CA VAL A 332 5.89 9.53 12.96
C VAL A 332 6.53 10.91 13.05
N GLY A 333 7.11 11.25 14.19
CA GLY A 333 7.83 12.51 14.38
C GLY A 333 8.98 12.68 13.40
N ASP A 334 9.75 11.62 13.12
CA ASP A 334 10.90 11.66 12.22
C ASP A 334 10.52 11.93 10.76
N VAL A 335 9.54 11.19 10.24
CA VAL A 335 9.01 11.42 8.90
C VAL A 335 8.40 12.82 8.79
N LEU A 336 7.55 13.21 9.75
CA LEU A 336 6.85 14.49 9.67
C LEU A 336 7.78 15.69 9.88
N GLN A 337 8.73 15.64 10.82
CA GLN A 337 9.68 16.74 11.01
C GLN A 337 10.52 16.95 9.75
N ARG A 338 10.98 15.84 9.13
CA ARG A 338 11.76 15.93 7.90
C ARG A 338 10.99 16.57 6.78
N ARG A 339 9.68 16.30 6.70
CA ARG A 339 8.80 16.73 5.61
C ARG A 339 8.03 18.02 5.86
N VAL A 340 8.00 18.55 7.08
CA VAL A 340 7.15 19.70 7.44
C VAL A 340 7.94 20.78 8.18
N ARG A 341 8.94 20.44 8.99
CA ARG A 341 9.69 21.43 9.80
C ARG A 341 10.46 22.45 8.97
N HIS A 342 10.70 22.17 7.68
CA HIS A 342 11.41 23.07 6.78
C HIS A 342 10.69 24.40 6.47
N ILE A 343 9.44 24.57 6.94
CA ILE A 343 8.70 25.84 6.91
C ILE A 343 8.62 26.51 8.29
N GLU A 344 9.45 26.11 9.26
CA GLU A 344 9.47 26.72 10.62
C GLU A 344 9.82 28.21 10.61
N ASN A 345 10.43 28.73 9.55
CA ASN A 345 10.62 30.18 9.36
C ASN A 345 9.31 30.93 9.06
N ILE A 346 8.26 30.24 8.60
CA ILE A 346 6.92 30.78 8.32
C ILE A 346 5.94 30.42 9.45
N VAL A 347 6.11 29.23 10.03
CA VAL A 347 5.33 28.71 11.17
C VAL A 347 6.28 28.32 12.32
N PRO A 348 6.75 29.29 13.13
CA PRO A 348 7.75 29.07 14.18
C PRO A 348 7.38 28.01 15.21
N GLU A 349 6.08 27.79 15.43
CA GLU A 349 5.55 26.80 16.37
C GLU A 349 5.88 25.35 15.99
N LEU A 350 6.21 25.08 14.72
CA LEU A 350 6.61 23.75 14.25
C LEU A 350 7.88 23.24 14.93
N GLY A 351 8.84 24.13 15.23
CA GLY A 351 10.09 23.75 15.88
C GLY A 351 9.84 23.10 17.24
N PRO A 352 9.27 23.84 18.22
CA PRO A 352 8.93 23.28 19.54
C PRO A 352 7.95 22.11 19.47
N PHE A 353 7.03 22.08 18.51
CA PHE A 353 6.11 20.96 18.30
C PHE A 353 6.87 19.66 17.97
N PHE A 354 7.79 19.70 17.00
CA PHE A 354 8.57 18.52 16.63
C PHE A 354 9.60 18.15 17.70
N ASP A 355 10.16 19.12 18.43
CA ASP A 355 11.03 18.84 19.57
C ASP A 355 10.29 18.02 20.65
N ALA A 356 9.01 18.32 20.90
CA ALA A 356 8.17 17.54 21.83
C ALA A 356 7.76 16.16 21.28
N MET A 357 7.53 16.02 19.97
CA MET A 357 7.30 14.70 19.34
C MET A 357 8.53 13.81 19.36
N MET A 358 9.73 14.41 19.35
CA MET A 358 11.01 13.72 19.31
C MET A 358 11.70 13.65 20.68
N ASP A 359 10.98 13.91 21.78
CA ASP A 359 11.56 13.84 23.12
C ASP A 359 12.18 12.45 23.37
N ALA A 360 13.41 12.45 23.87
CA ALA A 360 14.16 11.24 24.17
C ALA A 360 13.50 10.43 25.30
N ASP A 361 12.83 11.09 26.23
CA ASP A 361 12.04 10.44 27.29
C ASP A 361 10.66 10.01 26.73
N PRO A 362 10.39 8.69 26.58
CA PRO A 362 9.11 8.21 26.07
C PRO A 362 7.89 8.64 26.91
N LYS A 363 8.09 9.07 28.16
CA LYS A 363 7.00 9.56 29.02
C LYS A 363 6.64 11.02 28.76
N LYS A 364 7.56 11.79 28.17
CA LYS A 364 7.35 13.20 27.79
C LYS A 364 6.95 13.34 26.34
N ARG A 365 7.33 12.36 25.51
CA ARG A 365 6.96 12.27 24.11
C ARG A 365 5.45 12.33 23.94
N LEU A 366 5.00 13.13 22.98
CA LEU A 366 3.60 13.27 22.65
C LEU A 366 3.00 11.93 22.19
N THR A 367 1.86 11.56 22.78
CA THR A 367 1.00 10.52 22.21
C THR A 367 0.39 11.00 20.88
N ALA A 368 -0.13 10.10 20.05
CA ALA A 368 -0.79 10.48 18.80
C ALA A 368 -1.94 11.49 19.02
N ARG A 369 -2.75 11.29 20.07
CA ARG A 369 -3.81 12.22 20.46
C ARG A 369 -3.27 13.60 20.86
N GLN A 370 -2.21 13.64 21.65
CA GLN A 370 -1.60 14.90 22.08
C GLN A 370 -0.94 15.65 20.92
N ALA A 371 -0.29 14.93 20.01
CA ALA A 371 0.31 15.48 18.80
C ALA A 371 -0.77 16.07 17.89
N LEU A 372 -1.85 15.32 17.60
CA LEU A 372 -2.97 15.82 16.80
C LEU A 372 -3.62 17.05 17.42
N ASN A 373 -3.90 17.04 18.72
CA ASN A 373 -4.52 18.18 19.40
C ASN A 373 -3.63 19.43 19.37
N SER A 374 -2.34 19.27 19.65
CA SER A 374 -1.36 20.37 19.61
C SER A 374 -1.22 20.92 18.19
N PHE A 375 -1.14 20.05 17.18
CA PHE A 375 -1.05 20.43 15.78
C PHE A 375 -2.31 21.17 15.31
N ASN A 376 -3.50 20.68 15.62
CA ASN A 376 -4.77 21.32 15.26
C ASN A 376 -4.89 22.72 15.89
N LYS A 377 -4.43 22.89 17.13
CA LYS A 377 -4.39 24.19 17.79
C LYS A 377 -3.44 25.16 17.07
N MET A 378 -2.25 24.70 16.69
CA MET A 378 -1.31 25.52 15.92
C MET A 378 -1.90 25.87 14.54
N TYR A 379 -2.40 24.88 13.80
CA TYR A 379 -2.92 25.04 12.45
C TYR A 379 -4.12 26.00 12.40
N SER A 380 -5.05 25.91 13.35
CA SER A 380 -6.22 26.80 13.42
C SER A 380 -5.89 28.27 13.74
N ASN A 381 -4.68 28.56 14.25
CA ASN A 381 -4.24 29.92 14.55
C ASN A 381 -3.44 30.56 13.41
N LEU A 382 -3.17 29.83 12.32
CA LEU A 382 -2.44 30.38 11.17
C LEU A 382 -3.29 31.43 10.45
N SER A 383 -2.64 32.55 10.09
CA SER A 383 -3.26 33.58 9.27
C SER A 383 -3.43 33.12 7.81
N GLU A 384 -4.38 33.71 7.09
CA GLU A 384 -4.55 33.47 5.66
C GLU A 384 -3.26 33.75 4.86
N SER A 385 -2.49 34.76 5.27
CA SER A 385 -1.19 35.06 4.66
C SER A 385 -0.15 33.95 4.87
N GLN A 386 -0.14 33.29 6.03
CA GLN A 386 0.74 32.15 6.28
C GLN A 386 0.30 30.95 5.47
N LEU A 387 -1.01 30.64 5.48
CA LEU A 387 -1.58 29.51 4.75
C LEU A 387 -1.31 29.58 3.24
N ASN A 388 -1.45 30.79 2.66
CA ASN A 388 -1.20 31.04 1.24
C ASN A 388 0.28 31.26 0.90
N HIS A 389 1.19 31.23 1.89
CA HIS A 389 2.61 31.43 1.64
C HIS A 389 3.16 30.28 0.78
N GLY A 390 3.90 30.62 -0.27
CA GLY A 390 4.54 29.63 -1.14
C GLY A 390 5.66 28.88 -0.41
N VAL A 391 5.71 27.56 -0.58
CA VAL A 391 6.76 26.71 -0.02
C VAL A 391 7.92 26.63 -1.01
N THR A 392 9.13 27.01 -0.59
CA THR A 392 10.34 27.03 -1.43
C THR A 392 11.39 26.00 -1.02
N THR A 393 11.10 25.21 0.01
CA THR A 393 11.98 24.21 0.62
C THR A 393 11.34 22.82 0.57
N LEU A 394 12.13 21.77 0.78
CA LEU A 394 11.72 20.36 0.60
C LEU A 394 11.87 19.50 1.85
N THR A 395 13.00 19.63 2.55
CA THR A 395 13.28 18.81 3.74
C THR A 395 13.98 19.61 4.81
N TRP A 396 13.80 19.17 6.05
CA TRP A 396 14.57 19.57 7.21
C TRP A 396 15.34 18.34 7.70
N ASP A 397 16.64 18.47 7.90
CA ASP A 397 17.50 17.36 8.30
C ASP A 397 18.50 17.86 9.34
N ASN A 398 18.23 17.59 10.63
CA ASN A 398 19.10 17.96 11.76
C ASN A 398 19.50 19.44 11.75
N GLY A 399 18.53 20.33 11.56
CA GLY A 399 18.73 21.79 11.50
C GLY A 399 19.15 22.32 10.11
N VAL A 400 19.32 21.45 9.12
CA VAL A 400 19.63 21.85 7.74
C VAL A 400 18.36 21.83 6.90
N VAL A 401 18.02 22.97 6.30
CA VAL A 401 16.88 23.08 5.38
C VAL A 401 17.36 22.97 3.94
N LYS A 402 16.74 22.09 3.16
CA LYS A 402 17.02 21.91 1.73
C LYS A 402 16.02 22.69 0.88
N ALA A 403 16.51 23.49 -0.06
CA ALA A 403 15.68 24.18 -1.06
C ALA A 403 15.13 23.20 -2.12
N LYS A 404 14.06 23.63 -2.81
CA LYS A 404 13.51 22.94 -3.99
C LYS A 404 14.48 22.88 -5.15
#